data_AF-A0A9E8A0J2-F1
#
_entry.id   AF-A0A9E8A0J2-F1
#
_cell.length_a   1.000
_cell.length_b   1.000
_cell.length_c   1.000
_cell.angle_alpha   90.00
_cell.angle_beta   90.00
_cell.angle_gamma   90.00
#
_symmetry.space_group_name_H-M   'P 1'
#
loop_
_entity.id
_entity.type
_entity.pdbx_description
1 polymer ?
#
loop_
_entity_poly.entity_id
_entity_poly.type
_entity_poly.pdbx_seq_one_letter_code
_entity_poly.pdbx_strand_id
1 'polypeptide(L)'
;MAGNEFENALIDGIYEAAIVPESWPAVLRDTARIANCREALLGTVLHDDVRLLASSPEFRVDYEEILQRIPFAVNERAQRLLVRGRHGFITDEDVFSEDEIAQEPVYQEFLIPSGYGSGVATVISAPTGDTTIVHCERSFAEGIVDGQAIAALDRLRPHFARAGLLGRRLAMERARAASQALEMMGLPAAVLGLRGHVLDANGLFQDLMPGVFLDRAARLTLAYGPADDMLATVIAGFERTDLPQLVRSLPIPAWRGTGPMVVHVAPVRGRARDIFSFAGAIIVATPVAAGAGPDAGLIAGLFDLTPAEARLAATITAGHPPRDAAARLGVTEATARTTLKRILAKTGTRRQADLVGLLKSAVGPS
;
A
#
# COMPACT_ATOMS: atom_id res chain seq x y z
N MET A 1 23.17 7.09 36.66
CA MET A 1 22.58 5.73 36.69
C MET A 1 21.24 5.70 35.96
N ALA A 2 20.26 6.56 36.29
CA ALA A 2 18.95 6.59 35.62
C ALA A 2 18.99 6.80 34.08
N GLY A 3 19.94 7.58 33.55
CA GLY A 3 20.06 7.81 32.10
C GLY A 3 20.43 6.55 31.28
N ASN A 4 21.31 5.68 31.82
CA ASN A 4 21.67 4.43 31.15
C ASN A 4 20.55 3.39 31.24
N GLU A 5 19.77 3.37 32.33
CA GLU A 5 18.63 2.47 32.46
C GLU A 5 17.52 2.82 31.46
N PHE A 6 17.24 4.10 31.27
CA PHE A 6 16.29 4.55 30.25
C PHE A 6 16.76 4.23 28.83
N GLU A 7 18.03 4.50 28.51
CA GLU A 7 18.60 4.19 27.19
C GLU A 7 18.56 2.68 26.90
N ASN A 8 18.88 1.84 27.89
CA ASN A 8 18.78 0.38 27.76
C ASN A 8 17.33 -0.09 27.55
N ALA A 9 16.38 0.43 28.32
CA ALA A 9 14.97 0.11 28.15
C ALA A 9 14.44 0.53 26.76
N LEU A 10 14.91 1.67 26.24
CA LEU A 10 14.59 2.11 24.88
C LEU A 10 15.18 1.17 23.84
N ILE A 11 16.43 0.72 24.02
CA ILE A 11 17.07 -0.28 23.15
C ILE A 11 16.25 -1.57 23.12
N ASP A 12 15.82 -2.07 24.27
CA ASP A 12 14.97 -3.27 24.35
C ASP A 12 13.64 -3.04 23.62
N GLY A 13 13.03 -1.86 23.83
CA GLY A 13 11.81 -1.45 23.13
C GLY A 13 11.97 -1.39 21.61
N ILE A 14 13.12 -0.92 21.09
CA ILE A 14 13.42 -0.92 19.64
C ILE A 14 13.38 -2.34 19.06
N TYR A 15 13.93 -3.33 19.78
CA TYR A 15 13.89 -4.73 19.33
C TYR A 15 12.51 -5.35 19.49
N GLU A 16 11.80 -5.07 20.57
CA GLU A 16 10.43 -5.53 20.78
C GLU A 16 9.51 -4.99 19.68
N ALA A 17 9.63 -3.71 19.34
CA ALA A 17 8.83 -3.06 18.30
C ALA A 17 9.10 -3.62 16.89
N ALA A 18 10.29 -4.19 16.65
CA ALA A 18 10.56 -4.92 15.41
C ALA A 18 9.71 -6.21 15.28
N ILE A 19 9.33 -6.82 16.40
CA ILE A 19 8.54 -8.05 16.46
C ILE A 19 7.03 -7.73 16.57
N VAL A 20 6.73 -6.69 17.36
CA VAL A 20 5.39 -6.18 17.70
C VAL A 20 5.29 -4.71 17.22
N PRO A 21 4.95 -4.48 15.93
CA PRO A 21 4.97 -3.15 15.33
C PRO A 21 4.11 -2.10 16.05
N GLU A 22 3.10 -2.53 16.80
CA GLU A 22 2.20 -1.69 17.59
C GLU A 22 2.92 -0.95 18.73
N SER A 23 4.11 -1.41 19.12
CA SER A 23 4.94 -0.77 20.14
C SER A 23 5.77 0.41 19.62
N TRP A 24 5.90 0.58 18.29
CA TRP A 24 6.71 1.67 17.70
C TRP A 24 6.34 3.08 18.17
N PRO A 25 5.06 3.47 18.34
CA PRO A 25 4.72 4.82 18.79
C PRO A 25 5.30 5.16 20.17
N ALA A 26 5.33 4.20 21.10
CA ALA A 26 5.93 4.41 22.42
C ALA A 26 7.46 4.56 22.31
N VAL A 27 8.11 3.69 21.52
CA VAL A 27 9.55 3.74 21.25
C VAL A 27 9.95 5.07 20.62
N LEU A 28 9.18 5.58 19.66
CA LEU A 28 9.46 6.84 18.97
C LEU A 28 9.26 8.04 19.89
N ARG A 29 8.22 8.05 20.72
CA ARG A 29 8.07 9.08 21.77
C ARG A 29 9.29 9.11 22.71
N ASP A 30 9.79 7.95 23.13
CA ASP A 30 10.93 7.86 24.03
C ASP A 30 12.26 8.17 23.33
N THR A 31 12.36 7.90 22.02
CA THR A 31 13.46 8.37 21.16
C THR A 31 13.49 9.89 21.05
N ALA A 32 12.33 10.53 20.82
CA ALA A 32 12.22 11.98 20.80
C ALA A 32 12.67 12.60 22.14
N ARG A 33 12.27 11.99 23.27
CA ARG A 33 12.68 12.42 24.62
C ARG A 33 14.20 12.38 24.83
N ILE A 34 14.91 11.35 24.36
CA ILE A 34 16.38 11.30 24.44
C ILE A 34 17.02 12.48 23.70
N ALA A 35 16.44 12.90 22.58
CA ALA A 35 16.94 13.99 21.76
C ALA A 35 16.42 15.38 22.17
N ASN A 36 15.61 15.46 23.23
CA ASN A 36 14.81 16.65 23.57
C ASN A 36 13.97 17.17 22.39
N CYS A 37 13.59 16.28 21.47
CA CYS A 37 12.70 16.59 20.36
C CYS A 37 11.24 16.46 20.79
N ARG A 38 10.35 17.16 20.07
CA ARG A 38 8.92 17.10 20.33
C ARG A 38 8.35 15.77 19.85
N GLU A 39 8.76 15.35 18.66
CA GLU A 39 8.18 14.20 17.97
C GLU A 39 9.25 13.39 17.24
N ALA A 40 8.95 12.12 16.95
CA ALA A 40 9.81 11.28 16.12
C ALA A 40 8.99 10.39 15.18
N LEU A 41 9.61 10.04 14.06
CA LEU A 41 9.04 9.16 13.05
C LEU A 41 10.05 8.09 12.62
N LEU A 42 9.50 6.94 12.23
CA LEU A 42 10.19 5.86 11.56
C LEU A 42 9.61 5.73 10.15
N GLY A 43 10.46 5.92 9.16
CA GLY A 43 10.14 5.70 7.76
C GLY A 43 10.93 4.55 7.16
N THR A 44 10.48 4.07 6.00
CA THR A 44 11.28 3.21 5.13
C THR A 44 11.24 3.70 3.70
N VAL A 45 12.33 3.50 2.96
CA VAL A 45 12.39 3.71 1.51
C VAL A 45 12.68 2.41 0.81
N LEU A 46 11.85 2.02 -0.15
CA LEU A 46 12.07 0.82 -0.98
C LEU A 46 11.69 1.14 -2.43
N HIS A 47 12.62 0.98 -3.37
CA HIS A 47 12.40 1.35 -4.79
C HIS A 47 11.88 2.79 -4.97
N ASP A 48 12.45 3.76 -4.25
CA ASP A 48 12.01 5.17 -4.20
C ASP A 48 10.62 5.41 -3.58
N ASP A 49 10.02 4.43 -2.90
CA ASP A 49 8.81 4.61 -2.09
C ASP A 49 9.15 4.97 -0.67
N VAL A 50 8.91 6.22 -0.28
CA VAL A 50 8.97 6.62 1.13
C VAL A 50 7.66 6.29 1.82
N ARG A 51 7.76 5.52 2.90
CA ARG A 51 6.62 5.12 3.71
C ARG A 51 6.87 5.43 5.18
N LEU A 52 5.92 6.11 5.80
CA LEU A 52 5.84 6.20 7.25
C LEU A 52 5.43 4.83 7.83
N LEU A 53 6.30 4.23 8.63
CA LEU A 53 6.01 2.99 9.36
C LEU A 53 5.30 3.29 10.67
N ALA A 54 5.80 4.28 11.40
CA ALA A 54 5.23 4.73 12.66
C ALA A 54 5.69 6.16 12.97
N SER A 55 4.96 6.82 13.86
CA SER A 55 5.34 8.09 14.47
C SER A 55 5.05 8.02 15.97
N SER A 56 5.59 8.96 16.74
CA SER A 56 5.04 9.29 18.05
C SER A 56 3.53 9.60 17.92
N PRO A 57 2.72 9.27 18.95
CA PRO A 57 1.26 9.32 18.86
C PRO A 57 0.70 10.69 18.46
N GLU A 58 1.30 11.76 18.97
CA GLU A 58 0.87 13.13 18.79
C GLU A 58 1.20 13.69 17.40
N PHE A 59 2.27 13.19 16.76
CA PHE A 59 2.74 13.65 15.46
C PHE A 59 1.92 13.17 14.26
N ARG A 60 1.18 12.06 14.41
CA ARG A 60 0.63 11.31 13.27
C ARG A 60 -0.33 12.14 12.42
N VAL A 61 -1.14 12.99 13.05
CA VAL A 61 -2.16 13.79 12.36
C VAL A 61 -1.52 14.93 11.58
N ASP A 62 -0.63 15.69 12.22
CA ASP A 62 0.03 16.85 11.61
C ASP A 62 0.93 16.43 10.44
N TYR A 63 1.65 15.30 10.58
CA TYR A 63 2.59 14.87 9.54
C TYR A 63 1.91 14.25 8.31
N GLU A 64 0.77 13.55 8.48
CA GLU A 64 -0.03 13.06 7.36
C GLU A 64 -0.55 14.23 6.49
N GLU A 65 -0.95 15.35 7.09
CA GLU A 65 -1.34 16.56 6.37
C GLU A 65 -0.17 17.19 5.60
N ILE A 66 1.00 17.28 6.24
CA ILE A 66 2.22 17.81 5.61
C ILE A 66 2.61 16.96 4.39
N LEU A 67 2.61 15.63 4.51
CA LEU A 67 2.96 14.73 3.40
C LEU A 67 1.97 14.79 2.23
N GLN A 68 0.69 15.07 2.50
CA GLN A 68 -0.31 15.25 1.45
C GLN A 68 -0.09 16.55 0.67
N ARG A 69 0.34 17.61 1.35
CA ARG A 69 0.56 18.93 0.74
C ARG A 69 1.90 19.07 0.06
N ILE A 70 2.95 18.50 0.65
CA ILE A 70 4.30 18.44 0.06
C ILE A 70 4.72 16.96 -0.02
N PRO A 71 4.35 16.27 -1.11
CA PRO A 71 4.80 14.92 -1.36
C PRO A 71 6.31 14.81 -1.38
N PHE A 72 6.84 13.65 -1.00
CA PHE A 72 8.28 13.39 -0.96
C PHE A 72 9.03 13.78 -2.25
N ALA A 73 8.41 13.59 -3.42
CA ALA A 73 9.00 13.92 -4.72
C ALA A 73 9.36 15.40 -4.90
N VAL A 74 8.75 16.30 -4.13
CA VAL A 74 9.01 17.74 -4.16
C VAL A 74 9.49 18.30 -2.81
N ASN A 75 9.67 17.42 -1.80
CA ASN A 75 10.17 17.81 -0.48
C ASN A 75 11.70 17.84 -0.48
N GLU A 76 12.27 19.01 -0.75
CA GLU A 76 13.73 19.18 -0.88
C GLU A 76 14.46 18.84 0.44
N ARG A 77 13.90 19.25 1.58
CA ARG A 77 14.44 18.90 2.91
C ARG A 77 14.61 17.40 3.08
N ALA A 78 13.55 16.63 2.83
CA ALA A 78 13.58 15.19 2.97
C ALA A 78 14.58 14.53 1.99
N GLN A 79 14.68 15.04 0.76
CA GLN A 79 15.63 14.52 -0.24
C GLN A 79 17.09 14.78 0.15
N ARG A 80 17.43 16.01 0.57
CA ARG A 80 18.81 16.34 0.98
C ARG A 80 19.24 15.53 2.22
N LEU A 81 18.37 15.41 3.22
CA LEU A 81 18.61 14.56 4.40
C LEU A 81 18.81 13.09 4.01
N LEU A 82 18.03 12.56 3.05
CA LEU A 82 18.18 11.19 2.55
C LEU A 82 19.53 10.91 1.89
N VAL A 83 20.06 11.89 1.16
CA VAL A 83 21.35 11.76 0.47
C VAL A 83 22.52 11.82 1.47
N ARG A 84 22.44 12.69 2.48
CA ARG A 84 23.57 12.97 3.39
C ARG A 84 23.57 12.16 4.68
N GLY A 85 22.41 11.73 5.20
CA GLY A 85 22.26 11.12 6.54
C GLY A 85 22.78 9.70 6.71
N ARG A 86 23.77 9.25 5.92
CA ARG A 86 24.20 7.83 5.84
C ARG A 86 25.15 7.39 6.95
N HIS A 87 25.85 8.32 7.61
CA HIS A 87 26.95 8.00 8.54
C HIS A 87 26.67 8.38 10.00
N GLY A 88 25.46 8.83 10.30
CA GLY A 88 25.04 9.26 11.64
C GLY A 88 23.72 10.01 11.55
N PHE A 89 23.29 10.55 12.67
CA PHE A 89 22.25 11.56 12.70
C PHE A 89 22.82 12.92 12.28
N ILE A 90 22.15 13.57 11.33
CA ILE A 90 22.49 14.90 10.81
C ILE A 90 21.32 15.86 11.02
N THR A 91 21.60 17.15 11.11
CA THR A 91 20.59 18.20 11.29
C THR A 91 20.24 18.88 9.97
N ASP A 92 19.23 19.74 10.01
CA ASP A 92 18.90 20.60 8.87
C ASP A 92 20.04 21.54 8.48
N GLU A 93 20.87 21.99 9.43
CA GLU A 93 22.02 22.86 9.18
C GLU A 93 23.16 22.16 8.42
N ASP A 94 23.20 20.82 8.44
CA ASP A 94 24.15 20.04 7.65
C ASP A 94 23.80 20.02 6.14
N VAL A 95 22.57 20.40 5.79
CA VAL A 95 22.02 20.30 4.43
C VAL A 95 21.38 21.58 3.89
N PHE A 96 21.09 22.56 4.74
CA PHE A 96 20.58 23.88 4.38
C PHE A 96 21.35 24.98 5.09
N SER A 97 21.57 26.10 4.41
CA SER A 97 21.95 27.35 5.08
C SER A 97 20.73 28.06 5.70
N GLU A 98 20.97 29.00 6.61
CA GLU A 98 19.90 29.84 7.19
C GLU A 98 19.08 30.57 6.11
N ASP A 99 19.75 31.10 5.07
CA ASP A 99 19.09 31.79 3.95
C ASP A 99 18.21 30.83 3.13
N GLU A 100 18.64 29.58 2.94
CA GLU A 100 17.83 28.57 2.26
C GLU A 100 16.61 28.18 3.11
N ILE A 101 16.78 27.97 4.43
CA ILE A 101 15.67 27.68 5.36
C ILE A 101 14.64 28.82 5.36
N ALA A 102 15.10 30.08 5.29
CA ALA A 102 14.24 31.26 5.28
C ALA A 102 13.34 31.36 4.02
N GLN A 103 13.73 30.70 2.92
CA GLN A 103 13.00 30.72 1.65
C GLN A 103 12.28 29.41 1.32
N GLU A 104 12.63 28.33 2.01
CA GLU A 104 12.14 26.99 1.71
C GLU A 104 10.68 26.80 2.20
N PRO A 105 9.73 26.47 1.29
CA PRO A 105 8.30 26.38 1.63
C PRO A 105 7.98 25.38 2.74
N VAL A 106 8.70 24.24 2.83
CA VAL A 106 8.43 23.25 3.88
C VAL A 106 8.61 23.84 5.29
N TYR A 107 9.57 24.76 5.47
CA TYR A 107 9.76 25.45 6.74
C TYR A 107 8.71 26.54 6.96
N GLN A 108 8.58 27.45 5.99
CA GLN A 108 7.81 28.67 6.16
C GLN A 108 6.30 28.45 6.17
N GLU A 109 5.80 27.52 5.36
CA GLU A 109 4.36 27.30 5.20
C GLU A 109 3.82 26.20 6.13
N PHE A 110 4.69 25.32 6.65
CA PHE A 110 4.26 24.11 7.38
C PHE A 110 4.92 23.92 8.73
N LEU A 111 6.24 23.72 8.77
CA LEU A 111 6.93 23.35 10.00
C LEU A 111 6.83 24.46 11.04
N ILE A 112 7.25 25.68 10.69
CA ILE A 112 7.27 26.83 11.61
C ILE A 112 5.84 27.20 12.07
N PRO A 113 4.83 27.32 11.19
CA PRO A 113 3.45 27.54 11.61
C PRO A 113 2.89 26.44 12.54
N SER A 114 3.37 25.20 12.42
CA SER A 114 2.98 24.07 13.27
C SER A 114 3.83 23.95 14.55
N GLY A 115 4.75 24.89 14.76
CA GLY A 115 5.63 24.97 15.92
C GLY A 115 6.90 24.12 15.84
N TYR A 116 7.21 23.53 14.68
CA TYR A 116 8.47 22.81 14.41
C TYR A 116 9.48 23.74 13.75
N GLY A 117 10.77 23.54 13.98
CA GLY A 117 11.79 24.46 13.44
C GLY A 117 13.10 23.85 13.02
N SER A 118 13.46 22.72 13.60
CA SER A 118 14.69 22.00 13.30
C SER A 118 14.42 20.52 13.49
N GLY A 119 15.14 19.68 12.76
CA GLY A 119 15.07 18.24 12.88
C GLY A 119 16.44 17.60 12.87
N VAL A 120 16.45 16.34 13.27
CA VAL A 120 17.63 15.49 13.27
C VAL A 120 17.26 14.12 12.71
N ALA A 121 17.90 13.73 11.61
CA ALA A 121 17.53 12.55 10.86
C ALA A 121 18.73 11.66 10.55
N THR A 122 18.47 10.36 10.44
CA THR A 122 19.44 9.41 9.91
C THR A 122 18.80 8.48 8.90
N VAL A 123 19.65 7.97 8.02
CA VAL A 123 19.34 7.05 6.94
C VAL A 123 20.17 5.81 7.15
N ILE A 124 19.52 4.66 7.21
CA ILE A 124 20.14 3.36 7.46
C ILE A 124 19.80 2.45 6.28
N SER A 125 20.77 2.22 5.40
CA SER A 125 20.61 1.30 4.29
C SER A 125 20.81 -0.15 4.75
N ALA A 126 19.84 -1.01 4.46
CA ALA A 126 19.96 -2.44 4.67
C ALA A 126 20.61 -3.12 3.44
N PRO A 127 21.32 -4.26 3.62
CA PRO A 127 21.87 -5.03 2.50
C PRO A 127 20.81 -5.53 1.51
N THR A 128 19.56 -5.61 1.96
CA THR A 128 18.38 -6.02 1.17
C THR A 128 17.86 -4.92 0.23
N GLY A 129 18.47 -3.74 0.23
CA GLY A 129 18.13 -2.63 -0.66
C GLY A 129 17.04 -1.68 -0.13
N ASP A 130 16.36 -2.03 0.95
CA ASP A 130 15.52 -1.12 1.72
C ASP A 130 16.36 -0.19 2.60
N THR A 131 15.80 0.99 2.86
CA THR A 131 16.38 1.99 3.72
C THR A 131 15.42 2.29 4.87
N THR A 132 15.94 2.45 6.07
CA THR A 132 15.19 2.93 7.25
C THR A 132 15.55 4.37 7.51
N ILE A 133 14.55 5.20 7.80
CA ILE A 133 14.71 6.60 8.17
C ILE A 133 14.24 6.74 9.61
N VAL A 134 15.07 7.32 10.47
CA VAL A 134 14.64 7.78 11.80
C VAL A 134 14.80 9.28 11.81
N HIS A 135 13.75 10.01 12.13
CA HIS A 135 13.77 11.46 12.14
C HIS A 135 13.04 11.98 13.38
N CYS A 136 13.66 12.92 14.09
CA CYS A 136 13.06 13.61 15.22
C CYS A 136 12.89 15.10 14.89
N GLU A 137 11.71 15.65 15.16
CA GLU A 137 11.38 17.06 14.94
C GLU A 137 11.43 17.80 16.28
N ARG A 138 12.09 18.96 16.28
CA ARG A 138 12.28 19.84 17.42
C ARG A 138 11.40 21.08 17.30
N SER A 139 10.98 21.59 18.45
CA SER A 139 10.21 22.83 18.54
C SER A 139 11.02 24.02 18.01
N PHE A 140 10.37 24.89 17.22
CA PHE A 140 10.99 26.12 16.72
C PHE A 140 11.48 27.03 17.85
N ALA A 141 10.73 27.10 18.95
CA ALA A 141 11.07 27.93 20.10
C ALA A 141 12.33 27.45 20.86
N GLU A 142 12.71 26.19 20.69
CA GLU A 142 13.82 25.56 21.40
C GLU A 142 15.11 25.49 20.57
N GLY A 143 15.10 26.07 19.36
CA GLY A 143 16.24 26.14 18.46
C GLY A 143 16.66 24.79 17.89
N ILE A 144 17.97 24.62 17.70
CA ILE A 144 18.57 23.44 17.06
C ILE A 144 18.81 22.29 18.05
N VAL A 145 18.95 21.08 17.52
CA VAL A 145 19.31 19.90 18.30
C VAL A 145 20.80 19.98 18.67
N ASP A 146 21.12 19.85 19.95
CA ASP A 146 22.50 19.93 20.42
C ASP A 146 23.32 18.65 20.18
N GLY A 147 24.65 18.77 20.26
CA GLY A 147 25.57 17.66 20.02
C GLY A 147 25.47 16.50 21.04
N GLN A 148 24.95 16.73 22.25
CA GLN A 148 24.74 15.65 23.22
C GLN A 148 23.54 14.78 22.83
N ALA A 149 22.45 15.42 22.39
CA ALA A 149 21.27 14.76 21.84
C ALA A 149 21.63 13.95 20.57
N ILE A 150 22.40 14.53 19.64
CA ILE A 150 22.88 13.83 18.44
C ILE A 150 23.71 12.60 18.82
N ALA A 151 24.67 12.76 19.74
CA ALA A 151 25.50 11.65 20.20
C ALA A 151 24.69 10.54 20.90
N ALA A 152 23.58 10.87 21.55
CA ALA A 152 22.66 9.88 22.13
C ALA A 152 21.88 9.13 21.05
N LEU A 153 21.36 9.83 20.05
CA LEU A 153 20.70 9.20 18.89
C LEU A 153 21.66 8.29 18.10
N ASP A 154 22.91 8.70 17.92
CA ASP A 154 23.92 7.89 17.23
C ASP A 154 24.20 6.56 17.94
N ARG A 155 24.11 6.51 19.29
CA ARG A 155 24.20 5.25 20.03
C ARG A 155 23.02 4.32 19.76
N LEU A 156 21.83 4.86 19.52
CA LEU A 156 20.62 4.10 19.16
C LEU A 156 20.63 3.63 17.70
N ARG A 157 21.29 4.36 16.80
CA ARG A 157 21.34 4.08 15.36
C ARG A 157 21.61 2.61 14.99
N PRO A 158 22.65 1.92 15.53
CA PRO A 158 22.88 0.50 15.22
C PRO A 158 21.75 -0.43 15.70
N HIS A 159 20.99 -0.03 16.72
CA HIS A 159 19.84 -0.80 17.20
C HIS A 159 18.66 -0.67 16.24
N PHE A 160 18.35 0.53 15.75
CA PHE A 160 17.38 0.72 14.67
C PHE A 160 17.75 -0.07 13.40
N ALA A 161 19.04 -0.10 13.03
CA ALA A 161 19.51 -0.87 11.89
C ALA A 161 19.22 -2.37 12.03
N ARG A 162 19.58 -2.95 13.18
CA ARG A 162 19.36 -4.38 13.47
C ARG A 162 17.87 -4.70 13.60
N ALA A 163 17.10 -3.85 14.29
CA ALA A 163 15.66 -3.98 14.43
C ALA A 163 14.93 -3.92 13.08
N GLY A 164 15.29 -2.96 12.21
CA GLY A 164 14.75 -2.87 10.85
C GLY A 164 14.99 -4.14 10.04
N LEU A 165 16.21 -4.67 10.05
CA LEU A 165 16.55 -5.93 9.38
C LEU A 165 15.74 -7.13 9.93
N LEU A 166 15.61 -7.23 11.26
CA LEU A 166 14.84 -8.30 11.91
C LEU A 166 13.35 -8.21 11.55
N GLY A 167 12.75 -7.03 11.69
CA GLY A 167 11.35 -6.80 11.36
C GLY A 167 11.03 -7.09 9.89
N ARG A 168 11.94 -6.72 8.97
CA ARG A 168 11.80 -7.02 7.54
C ARG A 168 11.80 -8.51 7.25
N ARG A 169 12.76 -9.26 7.81
CA ARG A 169 12.84 -10.72 7.65
C ARG A 169 11.60 -11.41 8.21
N LEU A 170 11.16 -11.01 9.40
CA LEU A 170 9.98 -11.59 10.02
C LEU A 170 8.71 -11.32 9.21
N ALA A 171 8.56 -10.10 8.67
CA ALA A 171 7.43 -9.77 7.81
C ALA A 171 7.43 -10.55 6.48
N MET A 172 8.61 -10.80 5.89
CA MET A 172 8.73 -11.68 4.70
C MET A 172 8.30 -13.12 5.01
N GLU A 173 8.76 -13.69 6.13
CA GLU A 173 8.37 -15.05 6.54
C GLU A 173 6.86 -15.15 6.85
N ARG A 174 6.28 -14.12 7.49
CA ARG A 174 4.82 -14.04 7.69
C ARG A 174 4.06 -14.00 6.35
N ALA A 175 4.54 -13.21 5.38
CA ALA A 175 3.94 -13.12 4.05
C ALA A 175 3.96 -14.47 3.34
N ARG A 176 5.11 -15.16 3.38
CA ARG A 176 5.29 -16.50 2.81
C ARG A 176 4.39 -17.54 3.48
N ALA A 177 4.30 -17.54 4.81
CA ALA A 177 3.44 -18.46 5.54
C ALA A 177 1.95 -18.29 5.17
N ALA A 178 1.49 -17.04 5.00
CA ALA A 178 0.12 -16.78 4.58
C ALA A 178 -0.17 -17.24 3.14
N SER A 179 0.77 -16.98 2.23
CA SER A 179 0.72 -17.44 0.83
C SER A 179 0.66 -18.97 0.73
N GLN A 180 1.46 -19.68 1.53
CA GLN A 180 1.45 -21.14 1.64
C GLN A 180 0.15 -21.69 2.27
N ALA A 181 -0.43 -21.00 3.26
CA ALA A 181 -1.72 -21.41 3.81
C ALA A 181 -2.84 -21.34 2.76
N LEU A 182 -2.82 -20.33 1.88
CA LEU A 182 -3.73 -20.23 0.73
C LEU A 182 -3.51 -21.38 -0.26
N GLU A 183 -2.26 -21.78 -0.49
CA GLU A 183 -1.93 -22.93 -1.34
C GLU A 183 -2.52 -24.23 -0.82
N MET A 184 -2.43 -24.47 0.50
CA MET A 184 -3.02 -25.64 1.15
C MET A 184 -4.56 -25.69 1.00
N MET A 185 -5.20 -24.54 0.80
CA MET A 185 -6.64 -24.43 0.51
C MET A 185 -6.95 -24.53 -0.99
N GLY A 186 -5.95 -24.77 -1.84
CA GLY A 186 -6.10 -24.85 -3.29
C GLY A 186 -6.25 -23.50 -3.98
N LEU A 187 -5.81 -22.40 -3.34
CA LEU A 187 -5.96 -21.05 -3.86
C LEU A 187 -4.62 -20.52 -4.40
N PRO A 188 -4.52 -20.26 -5.72
CA PRO A 188 -3.43 -19.47 -6.30
C PRO A 188 -3.39 -18.07 -5.66
N ALA A 189 -2.31 -17.74 -4.97
CA ALA A 189 -2.18 -16.47 -4.27
C ALA A 189 -0.79 -15.84 -4.36
N ALA A 190 -0.77 -14.51 -4.35
CA ALA A 190 0.44 -13.70 -4.27
C ALA A 190 0.27 -12.53 -3.31
N VAL A 191 1.35 -12.16 -2.63
CA VAL A 191 1.44 -10.97 -1.80
C VAL A 191 2.15 -9.89 -2.60
N LEU A 192 1.52 -8.73 -2.76
CA LEU A 192 2.07 -7.60 -3.48
C LEU A 192 2.59 -6.52 -2.53
N GLY A 193 3.64 -5.82 -2.93
CA GLY A 193 4.06 -4.55 -2.33
C GLY A 193 3.18 -3.37 -2.74
N LEU A 194 3.47 -2.17 -2.23
CA LEU A 194 2.67 -0.96 -2.48
C LEU A 194 2.66 -0.49 -3.93
N ARG A 195 3.77 -0.68 -4.66
CA ARG A 195 3.83 -0.45 -6.12
C ARG A 195 3.34 -1.63 -6.97
N GLY A 196 2.86 -2.70 -6.33
CA GLY A 196 2.32 -3.87 -7.02
C GLY A 196 3.38 -4.87 -7.52
N HIS A 197 4.63 -4.78 -7.05
CA HIS A 197 5.62 -5.84 -7.25
C HIS A 197 5.29 -7.06 -6.38
N VAL A 198 5.64 -8.26 -6.85
CA VAL A 198 5.43 -9.50 -6.09
C VAL A 198 6.44 -9.56 -4.95
N LEU A 199 5.96 -9.66 -3.71
CA LEU A 199 6.77 -9.92 -2.52
C LEU A 199 6.91 -11.43 -2.27
N ASP A 200 5.83 -12.17 -2.46
CA ASP A 200 5.78 -13.63 -2.38
C ASP A 200 4.64 -14.15 -3.27
N ALA A 201 4.78 -15.36 -3.80
CA ALA A 201 3.73 -16.04 -4.55
C ALA A 201 3.84 -17.55 -4.34
N ASN A 202 2.71 -18.21 -4.09
CA ASN A 202 2.67 -19.65 -3.90
C ASN A 202 2.79 -20.43 -5.23
N GLY A 203 3.02 -21.74 -5.16
CA GLY A 203 3.26 -22.58 -6.35
C GLY A 203 2.09 -22.52 -7.34
N LEU A 204 0.86 -22.61 -6.83
CA LEU A 204 -0.35 -22.49 -7.64
C LEU A 204 -0.45 -21.15 -8.40
N PHE A 205 0.03 -20.05 -7.81
CA PHE A 205 0.09 -18.75 -8.49
C PHE A 205 1.17 -18.69 -9.55
N GLN A 206 2.33 -19.29 -9.25
CA GLN A 206 3.45 -19.36 -10.19
C GLN A 206 3.07 -20.16 -11.46
N ASP A 207 2.23 -21.19 -11.34
CA ASP A 207 1.68 -21.95 -12.47
C ASP A 207 0.82 -21.08 -13.41
N LEU A 208 0.30 -19.95 -12.94
CA LEU A 208 -0.46 -18.98 -13.75
C LEU A 208 0.45 -17.97 -14.48
N MET A 209 1.77 -18.07 -14.33
CA MET A 209 2.75 -17.19 -14.96
C MET A 209 3.57 -17.94 -16.04
N PRO A 210 3.81 -17.36 -17.22
CA PRO A 210 3.43 -16.02 -17.69
C PRO A 210 2.04 -15.95 -18.35
N GLY A 211 1.18 -16.96 -18.17
CA GLY A 211 -0.08 -17.10 -18.94
C GLY A 211 -1.14 -16.05 -18.61
N VAL A 212 -1.51 -15.97 -17.33
CA VAL A 212 -2.51 -15.03 -16.80
C VAL A 212 -1.83 -13.80 -16.20
N PHE A 213 -0.77 -14.04 -15.43
CA PHE A 213 0.02 -13.01 -14.76
C PHE A 213 1.39 -12.86 -15.40
N LEU A 214 1.91 -11.64 -15.41
CA LEU A 214 3.21 -11.29 -15.98
C LEU A 214 3.99 -10.51 -14.93
N ASP A 215 5.13 -11.05 -14.48
CA ASP A 215 6.05 -10.31 -13.63
C ASP A 215 6.88 -9.36 -14.49
N ARG A 216 6.70 -8.05 -14.27
CA ARG A 216 7.38 -6.99 -15.00
C ARG A 216 8.15 -6.14 -14.00
N ALA A 217 9.23 -5.52 -14.45
CA ALA A 217 10.08 -4.65 -13.63
C ALA A 217 9.30 -3.54 -12.90
N ALA A 218 8.20 -3.03 -13.49
CA ALA A 218 7.40 -1.98 -12.89
C ALA A 218 6.40 -2.49 -11.84
N ARG A 219 5.66 -3.57 -12.14
CA ARG A 219 4.65 -4.20 -11.28
C ARG A 219 4.23 -5.55 -11.86
N LEU A 220 3.53 -6.35 -11.07
CA LEU A 220 2.76 -7.47 -11.59
C LEU A 220 1.64 -6.94 -12.52
N THR A 221 1.54 -7.51 -13.71
CA THR A 221 0.49 -7.20 -14.69
C THR A 221 -0.34 -8.42 -15.06
N LEU A 222 -1.55 -8.17 -15.56
CA LEU A 222 -2.41 -9.21 -16.15
C LEU A 222 -2.22 -9.25 -17.67
N ALA A 223 -2.19 -10.45 -18.24
CA ALA A 223 -2.09 -10.63 -19.69
C ALA A 223 -3.35 -10.13 -20.44
N TYR A 224 -4.50 -10.11 -19.77
CA TYR A 224 -5.73 -9.51 -20.28
C TYR A 224 -5.77 -8.00 -19.93
N GLY A 225 -5.47 -7.16 -20.93
CA GLY A 225 -5.30 -5.71 -20.74
C GLY A 225 -6.43 -4.99 -20.00
N PRO A 226 -7.72 -5.25 -20.25
CA PRO A 226 -8.78 -4.58 -19.52
C PRO A 226 -8.82 -4.89 -18.01
N ALA A 227 -8.47 -6.12 -17.61
CA ALA A 227 -8.29 -6.45 -16.20
C ALA A 227 -7.00 -5.85 -15.63
N ASP A 228 -5.96 -5.72 -16.45
CA ASP A 228 -4.72 -5.05 -16.04
C ASP A 228 -4.90 -3.55 -15.77
N ASP A 229 -5.73 -2.86 -16.56
CA ASP A 229 -6.08 -1.44 -16.31
C ASP A 229 -6.78 -1.27 -14.95
N MET A 230 -7.66 -2.21 -14.59
CA MET A 230 -8.31 -2.23 -13.29
C MET A 230 -7.30 -2.53 -12.17
N LEU A 231 -6.41 -3.50 -12.37
CA LEU A 231 -5.33 -3.80 -11.41
C LEU A 231 -4.43 -2.58 -11.18
N ALA A 232 -4.06 -1.86 -12.24
CA ALA A 232 -3.28 -0.63 -12.15
C ALA A 232 -4.00 0.43 -11.31
N THR A 233 -5.31 0.59 -11.50
CA THR A 233 -6.15 1.52 -10.72
C THR A 233 -6.18 1.14 -9.24
N VAL A 234 -6.23 -0.16 -8.93
CA VAL A 234 -6.20 -0.66 -7.54
C VAL A 234 -4.85 -0.42 -6.89
N ILE A 235 -3.75 -0.73 -7.59
CA ILE A 235 -2.38 -0.53 -7.10
C ILE A 235 -2.10 0.96 -6.86
N ALA A 236 -2.46 1.84 -7.81
CA ALA A 236 -2.35 3.29 -7.63
C ALA A 236 -3.17 3.81 -6.45
N GLY A 237 -4.17 3.03 -6.01
CA GLY A 237 -4.91 3.29 -4.80
C GLY A 237 -4.11 3.04 -3.54
N PHE A 238 -3.22 2.04 -3.46
CA PHE A 238 -2.68 1.50 -2.19
C PHE A 238 -2.14 2.54 -1.19
N GLU A 239 -1.56 3.64 -1.68
CA GLU A 239 -1.00 4.72 -0.86
C GLU A 239 -2.06 5.62 -0.21
N ARG A 240 -3.27 5.68 -0.77
CA ARG A 240 -4.36 6.55 -0.30
C ARG A 240 -5.01 6.02 0.97
N THR A 241 -4.81 6.71 2.10
CA THR A 241 -5.41 6.38 3.41
C THR A 241 -6.85 6.91 3.59
N ASP A 242 -7.26 7.87 2.76
CA ASP A 242 -8.52 8.63 2.81
C ASP A 242 -9.72 7.92 2.16
N LEU A 243 -9.46 6.99 1.23
CA LEU A 243 -10.52 6.29 0.50
C LEU A 243 -10.76 4.88 1.05
N PRO A 244 -12.03 4.44 1.19
CA PRO A 244 -12.34 3.05 1.49
C PRO A 244 -11.86 2.18 0.32
N GLN A 245 -10.75 1.45 0.53
CA GLN A 245 -10.27 0.48 -0.45
C GLN A 245 -10.97 -0.84 -0.23
N LEU A 246 -12.00 -1.06 -1.04
CA LEU A 246 -12.74 -2.30 -1.09
C LEU A 246 -11.91 -3.39 -1.78
N VAL A 247 -12.15 -4.65 -1.39
CA VAL A 247 -11.71 -5.80 -2.19
C VAL A 247 -12.23 -5.61 -3.61
N ARG A 248 -11.38 -5.77 -4.62
CA ARG A 248 -11.78 -5.66 -6.02
C ARG A 248 -11.66 -7.01 -6.71
N SER A 249 -12.69 -7.37 -7.43
CA SER A 249 -12.69 -8.55 -8.29
C SER A 249 -12.42 -8.13 -9.72
N LEU A 250 -11.42 -8.74 -10.34
CA LEU A 250 -10.96 -8.49 -11.69
C LEU A 250 -11.33 -9.70 -12.56
N PRO A 251 -12.39 -9.60 -13.37
CA PRO A 251 -12.76 -10.67 -14.29
C PRO A 251 -11.72 -10.85 -15.39
N ILE A 252 -11.43 -12.10 -15.70
CA ILE A 252 -10.66 -12.50 -16.87
C ILE A 252 -11.51 -13.52 -17.64
N PRO A 253 -11.98 -13.19 -18.86
CA PRO A 253 -12.71 -14.17 -19.68
C PRO A 253 -11.75 -15.27 -20.15
N ALA A 254 -12.30 -16.36 -20.69
CA ALA A 254 -11.48 -17.36 -21.37
C ALA A 254 -10.63 -16.67 -22.46
N TRP A 255 -9.30 -16.78 -22.36
CA TRP A 255 -8.37 -15.99 -23.16
C TRP A 255 -7.12 -16.80 -23.51
N ARG A 256 -6.80 -16.93 -24.80
CA ARG A 256 -5.58 -17.60 -25.30
C ARG A 256 -5.29 -18.97 -24.65
N GLY A 257 -6.32 -19.79 -24.46
CA GLY A 257 -6.18 -21.14 -23.89
C GLY A 257 -6.27 -21.22 -22.36
N THR A 258 -6.35 -20.08 -21.64
CA THR A 258 -6.70 -20.07 -20.22
C THR A 258 -8.22 -20.06 -20.05
N GLY A 259 -8.72 -20.83 -19.07
CA GLY A 259 -10.13 -20.79 -18.68
C GLY A 259 -10.53 -19.42 -18.07
N PRO A 260 -11.84 -19.15 -17.93
CA PRO A 260 -12.31 -17.95 -17.26
C PRO A 260 -11.90 -17.95 -15.79
N MET A 261 -11.59 -16.78 -15.27
CA MET A 261 -11.03 -16.60 -13.93
C MET A 261 -11.51 -15.29 -13.32
N VAL A 262 -11.59 -15.26 -12.00
CA VAL A 262 -11.75 -14.01 -11.23
C VAL A 262 -10.52 -13.83 -10.36
N VAL A 263 -9.90 -12.66 -10.45
CA VAL A 263 -8.76 -12.28 -9.61
C VAL A 263 -9.24 -11.31 -8.55
N HIS A 264 -9.22 -11.73 -7.29
CA HIS A 264 -9.54 -10.88 -6.15
C HIS A 264 -8.29 -10.17 -5.65
N VAL A 265 -8.37 -8.85 -5.50
CA VAL A 265 -7.31 -8.01 -4.93
C VAL A 265 -7.82 -7.43 -3.62
N ALA A 266 -7.23 -7.87 -2.51
CA ALA A 266 -7.57 -7.45 -1.17
C ALA A 266 -6.45 -6.56 -0.59
N PRO A 267 -6.65 -5.24 -0.48
CA PRO A 267 -5.67 -4.33 0.11
C PRO A 267 -5.40 -4.66 1.59
N VAL A 268 -4.13 -4.60 2.02
CA VAL A 268 -3.73 -4.86 3.40
C VAL A 268 -3.86 -3.58 4.25
N ARG A 269 -4.73 -3.60 5.28
CA ARG A 269 -4.96 -2.47 6.20
C ARG A 269 -5.17 -2.90 7.65
N GLY A 270 -5.07 -1.92 8.56
CA GLY A 270 -5.36 -2.10 9.99
C GLY A 270 -4.53 -3.22 10.59
N ARG A 271 -5.16 -4.12 11.35
CA ARG A 271 -4.49 -5.25 12.00
C ARG A 271 -3.84 -6.25 11.02
N ALA A 272 -4.23 -6.24 9.74
CA ALA A 272 -3.54 -7.03 8.73
C ALA A 272 -2.13 -6.50 8.43
N ARG A 273 -1.84 -5.21 8.72
CA ARG A 273 -0.47 -4.66 8.65
C ARG A 273 0.44 -5.20 9.75
N ASP A 274 -0.11 -5.73 10.84
CA ASP A 274 0.67 -6.36 11.91
C ASP A 274 1.31 -7.66 11.40
N ILE A 275 0.61 -8.35 10.49
CA ILE A 275 1.06 -9.58 9.83
C ILE A 275 1.85 -9.27 8.55
N PHE A 276 1.43 -8.28 7.77
CA PHE A 276 2.00 -7.93 6.47
C PHE A 276 2.49 -6.48 6.40
N SER A 277 3.45 -6.13 7.25
CA SER A 277 3.86 -4.73 7.44
C SER A 277 4.35 -4.05 6.15
N PHE A 278 4.81 -4.81 5.16
CA PHE A 278 5.30 -4.30 3.87
C PHE A 278 4.42 -4.62 2.65
N ALA A 279 3.29 -5.34 2.83
CA ALA A 279 2.39 -5.65 1.71
C ALA A 279 1.41 -4.50 1.43
N GLY A 280 1.14 -4.26 0.16
CA GLY A 280 0.05 -3.41 -0.31
C GLY A 280 -1.26 -4.19 -0.49
N ALA A 281 -1.19 -5.43 -0.96
CA ALA A 281 -2.37 -6.29 -1.15
C ALA A 281 -2.04 -7.78 -1.17
N ILE A 282 -3.07 -8.59 -1.00
CA ILE A 282 -3.09 -10.02 -1.31
C ILE A 282 -3.92 -10.20 -2.58
N ILE A 283 -3.39 -10.94 -3.54
CA ILE A 283 -4.10 -11.39 -4.72
C ILE A 283 -4.47 -12.86 -4.55
N VAL A 284 -5.72 -13.20 -4.87
CA VAL A 284 -6.19 -14.58 -4.97
C VAL A 284 -6.84 -14.76 -6.34
N ALA A 285 -6.43 -15.77 -7.10
CA ALA A 285 -6.96 -16.05 -8.42
C ALA A 285 -7.76 -17.34 -8.43
N THR A 286 -9.05 -17.26 -8.79
CA THR A 286 -9.97 -18.40 -8.73
C THR A 286 -10.47 -18.73 -10.13
N PRO A 287 -10.17 -19.93 -10.66
CA PRO A 287 -10.79 -20.42 -11.89
C PRO A 287 -12.32 -20.48 -11.72
N VAL A 288 -13.06 -20.00 -12.70
CA VAL A 288 -14.52 -20.16 -12.71
C VAL A 288 -14.80 -21.53 -13.33
N ALA A 289 -15.28 -22.48 -12.51
CA ALA A 289 -15.59 -23.83 -12.97
C ALA A 289 -16.65 -23.78 -14.08
N ALA A 290 -16.33 -24.35 -15.24
CA ALA A 290 -17.32 -24.58 -16.28
C ALA A 290 -18.31 -25.65 -15.80
N GLY A 291 -19.56 -25.27 -15.55
CA GLY A 291 -20.65 -26.24 -15.35
C GLY A 291 -21.57 -26.05 -14.14
N ALA A 292 -21.37 -25.06 -13.28
CA ALA A 292 -22.36 -24.65 -12.29
C ALA A 292 -22.66 -23.17 -12.51
N GLY A 293 -23.76 -22.89 -13.23
CA GLY A 293 -24.16 -21.52 -13.55
C GLY A 293 -24.26 -20.69 -12.26
N PRO A 294 -23.57 -19.53 -12.16
CA PRO A 294 -23.78 -18.58 -11.09
C PRO A 294 -25.24 -18.14 -11.11
N ASP A 295 -25.92 -18.28 -9.98
CA ASP A 295 -27.14 -17.53 -9.72
C ASP A 295 -26.84 -16.03 -9.95
N ALA A 296 -27.82 -15.25 -10.41
CA ALA A 296 -27.64 -13.82 -10.64
C ALA A 296 -27.10 -13.09 -9.40
N GLY A 297 -27.33 -13.65 -8.20
CA GLY A 297 -26.72 -13.22 -6.94
C GLY A 297 -25.20 -13.40 -6.85
N LEU A 298 -24.63 -14.46 -7.42
CA LEU A 298 -23.19 -14.70 -7.44
C LEU A 298 -22.49 -13.76 -8.44
N ILE A 299 -23.09 -13.48 -9.60
CA ILE A 299 -22.58 -12.46 -10.55
C ILE A 299 -22.66 -11.05 -9.93
N ALA A 300 -23.74 -10.77 -9.21
CA ALA A 300 -23.90 -9.50 -8.51
C ALA A 300 -22.86 -9.33 -7.39
N GLY A 301 -22.60 -10.40 -6.62
CA GLY A 301 -21.58 -10.41 -5.57
C GLY A 301 -20.15 -10.37 -6.09
N LEU A 302 -19.85 -11.05 -7.21
CA LEU A 302 -18.50 -11.07 -7.78
C LEU A 302 -18.10 -9.72 -8.38
N PHE A 303 -19.03 -8.96 -8.97
CA PHE A 303 -18.73 -7.70 -9.66
C PHE A 303 -19.26 -6.44 -8.96
N ASP A 304 -19.65 -6.55 -7.68
CA ASP A 304 -20.30 -5.48 -6.92
C ASP A 304 -21.46 -4.80 -7.68
N LEU A 305 -22.24 -5.59 -8.45
CA LEU A 305 -23.38 -5.06 -9.19
C LEU A 305 -24.53 -4.85 -8.22
N THR A 306 -25.16 -3.69 -8.33
CA THR A 306 -26.46 -3.47 -7.70
C THR A 306 -27.50 -4.43 -8.30
N PRO A 307 -28.60 -4.74 -7.59
CA PRO A 307 -29.65 -5.59 -8.14
C PRO A 307 -30.19 -5.12 -9.50
N ALA A 308 -30.23 -3.80 -9.73
CA ALA A 308 -30.65 -3.23 -11.01
C ALA A 308 -29.61 -3.46 -12.13
N GLU A 309 -28.33 -3.32 -11.81
CA GLU A 309 -27.23 -3.60 -12.75
C GLU A 309 -27.17 -5.09 -13.12
N ALA A 310 -27.33 -5.99 -12.14
CA ALA A 310 -27.37 -7.42 -12.37
C ALA A 310 -28.52 -7.85 -13.29
N ARG A 311 -29.74 -7.30 -13.09
CA ARG A 311 -30.90 -7.56 -13.96
C ARG A 311 -30.68 -7.09 -15.39
N LEU A 312 -30.05 -5.92 -15.58
CA LEU A 312 -29.71 -5.41 -16.90
C LEU A 312 -28.64 -6.28 -17.59
N ALA A 313 -27.58 -6.63 -16.86
CA ALA A 313 -26.50 -7.50 -17.34
C ALA A 313 -27.03 -8.88 -17.78
N ALA A 314 -27.90 -9.50 -16.99
CA ALA A 314 -28.52 -10.78 -17.33
C ALA A 314 -29.38 -10.69 -18.61
N THR A 315 -30.17 -9.63 -18.75
CA THR A 315 -31.03 -9.43 -19.94
C THR A 315 -30.20 -9.25 -21.21
N ILE A 316 -29.09 -8.51 -21.12
CA ILE A 316 -28.14 -8.31 -22.21
C ILE A 316 -27.41 -9.62 -22.57
N THR A 317 -27.05 -10.43 -21.56
CA THR A 317 -26.39 -11.73 -21.75
C THR A 317 -27.31 -12.74 -22.48
N ALA A 318 -28.62 -12.65 -22.24
CA ALA A 318 -29.66 -13.40 -22.95
C ALA A 318 -29.88 -12.93 -24.41
N GLY A 319 -29.04 -12.04 -24.94
CA GLY A 319 -29.08 -11.61 -26.35
C GLY A 319 -29.97 -10.40 -26.64
N HIS A 320 -30.52 -9.74 -25.62
CA HIS A 320 -31.36 -8.57 -25.82
C HIS A 320 -30.50 -7.30 -25.88
N PRO A 321 -30.57 -6.49 -26.95
CA PRO A 321 -29.85 -5.22 -27.02
C PRO A 321 -30.38 -4.23 -25.95
N PRO A 322 -29.62 -3.16 -25.62
CA PRO A 322 -29.97 -2.23 -24.54
C PRO A 322 -31.38 -1.63 -24.65
N ARG A 323 -31.87 -1.42 -25.89
CA ARG A 323 -33.23 -0.94 -26.16
C ARG A 323 -34.29 -1.93 -25.70
N ASP A 324 -34.15 -3.21 -26.04
CA ASP A 324 -35.11 -4.25 -25.70
C ASP A 324 -35.01 -4.60 -24.21
N ALA A 325 -33.79 -4.57 -23.66
CA ALA A 325 -33.57 -4.70 -22.23
C ALA A 325 -34.25 -3.57 -21.43
N ALA A 326 -34.21 -2.33 -21.94
CA ALA A 326 -34.88 -1.19 -21.33
C ALA A 326 -36.41 -1.39 -21.26
N ALA A 327 -37.01 -1.81 -22.37
CA ALA A 327 -38.44 -2.10 -22.45
C ALA A 327 -38.87 -3.19 -21.46
N ARG A 328 -38.07 -4.28 -21.35
CA ARG A 328 -38.36 -5.40 -20.43
C ARG A 328 -38.21 -5.04 -18.96
N LEU A 329 -37.32 -4.09 -18.64
CA LEU A 329 -37.02 -3.67 -17.27
C LEU A 329 -37.82 -2.43 -16.83
N GLY A 330 -38.68 -1.88 -17.69
CA GLY A 330 -39.48 -0.70 -17.38
C GLY A 330 -38.66 0.58 -17.21
N VAL A 331 -37.51 0.68 -17.89
CA VAL A 331 -36.63 1.86 -17.84
C VAL A 331 -36.47 2.48 -19.24
N THR A 332 -35.97 3.72 -19.30
CA THR A 332 -35.67 4.35 -20.59
C THR A 332 -34.43 3.74 -21.23
N GLU A 333 -34.33 3.79 -22.57
CA GLU A 333 -33.11 3.35 -23.28
C GLU A 333 -31.87 4.13 -22.81
N ALA A 334 -32.01 5.43 -22.52
CA ALA A 334 -30.93 6.26 -21.98
C ALA A 334 -30.46 5.77 -20.60
N THR A 335 -31.38 5.37 -19.72
CA THR A 335 -31.06 4.75 -18.43
C THR A 335 -30.35 3.42 -18.62
N ALA A 336 -30.85 2.55 -19.52
CA ALA A 336 -30.21 1.26 -19.80
C ALA A 336 -28.78 1.44 -20.35
N ARG A 337 -28.54 2.39 -21.26
CA ARG A 337 -27.20 2.69 -21.79
C ARG A 337 -26.25 3.24 -20.72
N THR A 338 -26.76 4.11 -19.84
CA THR A 338 -25.96 4.68 -18.74
C THR A 338 -25.60 3.60 -17.71
N THR A 339 -26.55 2.76 -17.33
CA THR A 339 -26.31 1.62 -16.43
C THR A 339 -25.38 0.60 -17.07
N LEU A 340 -25.51 0.31 -18.38
CA LEU A 340 -24.58 -0.53 -19.11
C LEU A 340 -23.16 0.02 -19.06
N LYS A 341 -22.96 1.33 -19.20
CA LYS A 341 -21.63 1.96 -19.07
C LYS A 341 -21.02 1.73 -17.68
N ARG A 342 -21.83 1.78 -16.61
CA ARG A 342 -21.39 1.47 -15.25
C ARG A 342 -21.04 -0.01 -15.09
N ILE A 343 -21.84 -0.92 -15.64
CA ILE A 343 -21.57 -2.36 -15.64
C ILE A 343 -20.25 -2.65 -16.37
N LEU A 344 -20.06 -2.10 -17.56
CA LEU A 344 -18.82 -2.23 -18.34
C LEU A 344 -17.60 -1.79 -17.52
N ALA A 345 -17.70 -0.65 -16.81
CA ALA A 345 -16.64 -0.19 -15.92
C ALA A 345 -16.38 -1.13 -14.72
N LYS A 346 -17.45 -1.60 -14.04
CA LYS A 346 -17.32 -2.52 -12.88
C LYS A 346 -16.78 -3.90 -13.27
N THR A 347 -17.07 -4.33 -14.49
CA THR A 347 -16.66 -5.64 -15.04
C THR A 347 -15.39 -5.55 -15.89
N GLY A 348 -14.74 -4.40 -15.98
CA GLY A 348 -13.54 -4.22 -16.80
C GLY A 348 -13.73 -4.49 -18.28
N THR A 349 -14.95 -4.48 -18.80
CA THR A 349 -15.24 -4.77 -20.21
C THR A 349 -15.41 -3.47 -20.99
N ARG A 350 -15.00 -3.45 -22.27
CA ARG A 350 -15.05 -2.23 -23.09
C ARG A 350 -16.23 -2.22 -24.05
N ARG A 351 -16.73 -3.39 -24.44
CA ARG A 351 -17.86 -3.55 -25.36
C ARG A 351 -18.91 -4.49 -24.77
N GLN A 352 -20.16 -4.32 -25.20
CA GLN A 352 -21.26 -5.23 -24.84
C GLN A 352 -20.92 -6.69 -25.18
N ALA A 353 -20.26 -6.95 -26.31
CA ALA A 353 -19.84 -8.29 -26.70
C ALA A 353 -18.84 -8.89 -25.70
N ASP A 354 -17.91 -8.08 -25.18
CA ASP A 354 -16.93 -8.51 -24.18
C ASP A 354 -17.61 -8.84 -22.85
N LEU A 355 -18.59 -8.02 -22.45
CA LEU A 355 -19.44 -8.28 -21.27
C LEU A 355 -20.23 -9.58 -21.41
N VAL A 356 -20.86 -9.80 -22.57
CA VAL A 356 -21.60 -11.03 -22.84
C VAL A 356 -20.67 -12.24 -22.83
N GLY A 357 -19.47 -12.12 -23.42
CA GLY A 357 -18.45 -13.18 -23.39
C GLY A 357 -18.00 -13.49 -21.97
N LEU A 358 -17.71 -12.45 -21.18
CA LEU A 358 -17.33 -12.57 -19.78
C LEU A 358 -18.43 -13.27 -18.95
N LEU A 359 -19.66 -12.77 -19.02
CA LEU A 359 -20.77 -13.30 -18.25
C LEU A 359 -21.16 -14.72 -18.72
N LYS A 360 -21.12 -15.02 -20.01
CA LYS A 360 -21.33 -16.39 -20.51
C LYS A 360 -20.20 -17.33 -20.09
N SER A 361 -18.95 -16.85 -20.04
CA SER A 361 -17.84 -17.65 -19.53
C SER A 361 -17.93 -17.88 -18.03
N ALA A 362 -18.55 -16.96 -17.29
CA ALA A 362 -18.90 -17.16 -15.90
C ALA A 362 -20.09 -18.10 -15.72
N VAL A 363 -21.04 -18.15 -16.67
CA VAL A 363 -22.31 -18.90 -16.60
C VAL A 363 -22.27 -20.30 -17.21
N GLY A 364 -21.26 -20.63 -18.01
CA GLY A 364 -21.20 -21.91 -18.74
C GLY A 364 -22.23 -21.99 -19.88
N PRO A 365 -22.04 -22.87 -20.88
CA PRO A 365 -23.05 -23.10 -21.92
C PRO A 365 -24.27 -23.81 -21.32
N SER A 366 -25.48 -23.36 -21.70
CA SER A 366 -26.74 -24.06 -21.40
C SER A 366 -26.87 -25.36 -22.18
#